data_AF-A0A2R7KN57-F1
#
_entry.id   AF-A0A2R7KN57-F1
#
_cell.length_a   1.000
_cell.length_b   1.000
_cell.length_c   1.000
_cell.angle_alpha   90.00
_cell.angle_beta   90.00
_cell.angle_gamma   90.00
#
_symmetry.space_group_name_H-M   'P 1'
#
loop_
_entity.id
_entity.type
_entity.pdbx_description
1 polymer ?
#
loop_
_entity_poly.entity_id
_entity_poly.type
_entity_poly.pdbx_seq_one_letter_code
_entity_poly.pdbx_strand_id
1 'polypeptide(L)'
;MIYEWFGYRTDLGTHLRGWDITCETFEGTDLYFQVFITMLGVNLGLFIVMYLIIDKMTTKFNTKLSWWIMASIGIIINFGIAYSLPSTVSSCDQLVFGASDLLLFGFANAFWGLMTFALLTSFPFPRNFSTNARLTTFWKP
;
A
#
# COMPACT_ATOMS: atom_id res chain seq x y z
N MET A 1 5.52 15.30 -0.46
CA MET A 1 4.57 14.22 -0.08
C MET A 1 5.33 13.07 0.57
N ILE A 2 4.71 12.29 1.44
CA ILE A 2 5.34 11.27 2.32
C ILE A 2 6.22 10.23 1.56
N TYR A 3 5.99 10.08 0.26
CA TYR A 3 6.73 9.23 -0.67
C TYR A 3 8.10 9.82 -1.06
N GLU A 4 8.26 11.15 -1.16
CA GLU A 4 9.49 11.83 -1.61
C GLU A 4 10.68 11.66 -0.64
N TRP A 5 10.40 11.20 0.59
CA TRP A 5 11.42 10.80 1.57
C TRP A 5 12.33 9.66 1.07
N PHE A 6 11.87 8.88 0.09
CA PHE A 6 12.62 7.78 -0.51
C PHE A 6 13.49 8.19 -1.71
N GLY A 7 13.53 9.49 -2.06
CA GLY A 7 14.55 10.05 -2.95
C GLY A 7 14.38 9.78 -4.45
N TYR A 8 13.16 9.47 -4.93
CA TYR A 8 12.89 9.40 -6.38
C TYR A 8 12.86 10.81 -7.01
N ARG A 9 13.08 10.88 -8.32
CA ARG A 9 13.14 12.15 -9.07
C ARG A 9 11.87 12.99 -8.93
N THR A 10 12.03 14.31 -8.87
CA THR A 10 10.93 15.29 -8.80
C THR A 10 9.92 15.13 -9.94
N ASP A 11 10.38 14.65 -11.10
CA ASP A 11 9.57 14.48 -12.31
C ASP A 11 8.54 13.34 -12.17
N LEU A 12 8.89 12.25 -11.48
CA LEU A 12 7.89 11.24 -11.13
C LEU A 12 6.85 11.83 -10.16
N GLY A 13 7.30 12.70 -9.25
CA GLY A 13 6.42 13.38 -8.31
C GLY A 13 5.40 14.29 -8.98
N THR A 14 5.79 15.01 -10.04
CA THR A 14 4.86 15.83 -10.83
C THR A 14 3.92 14.99 -11.68
N HIS A 15 4.40 13.90 -12.29
CA HIS A 15 3.55 12.92 -13.00
C HIS A 15 2.46 12.35 -12.10
N LEU A 16 2.84 11.94 -10.89
CA LEU A 16 1.93 11.36 -9.92
C LEU A 16 0.90 12.35 -9.34
N ARG A 17 1.22 13.65 -9.30
CA ARG A 17 0.28 14.73 -8.89
C ARG A 17 -0.74 15.07 -9.99
N GLY A 18 -0.60 14.50 -11.18
CA GLY A 18 -1.36 14.92 -12.34
C GLY A 18 -1.04 16.36 -12.75
N TRP A 19 0.15 16.87 -12.39
CA TRP A 19 0.58 18.21 -12.76
C TRP A 19 1.30 18.16 -14.09
N ASP A 20 0.67 18.78 -15.06
CA ASP A 20 1.24 19.05 -16.35
C ASP A 20 2.04 20.36 -16.32
N ILE A 21 3.23 20.36 -16.92
CA ILE A 21 4.08 21.55 -17.05
C ILE A 21 4.07 22.12 -18.49
N THR A 22 3.52 21.44 -19.54
CA THR A 22 3.10 22.05 -20.84
C THR A 22 2.24 21.16 -21.83
N CYS A 23 1.20 20.44 -21.42
CA CYS A 23 0.38 19.48 -22.19
C CYS A 23 -1.14 19.81 -22.12
N GLU A 24 -1.64 20.54 -23.13
CA GLU A 24 -2.92 21.25 -23.31
C GLU A 24 -4.27 20.60 -22.87
N THR A 25 -4.32 19.35 -22.40
CA THR A 25 -5.57 18.71 -21.96
C THR A 25 -5.44 18.09 -20.58
N PHE A 26 -6.29 18.58 -19.69
CA PHE A 26 -6.44 18.22 -18.30
C PHE A 26 -7.16 16.87 -18.15
N GLU A 27 -6.42 15.76 -18.16
CA GLU A 27 -6.92 14.52 -17.55
C GLU A 27 -6.15 14.26 -16.25
N GLY A 28 -6.33 15.21 -15.32
CA GLY A 28 -5.80 15.21 -13.96
C GLY A 28 -6.30 14.01 -13.15
N THR A 29 -5.69 12.86 -13.41
CA THR A 29 -5.90 11.67 -12.60
C THR A 29 -4.87 11.72 -11.48
N ASP A 30 -5.31 12.11 -10.28
CA ASP A 30 -4.44 12.14 -9.10
C ASP A 30 -4.06 10.69 -8.72
N LEU A 31 -2.93 10.24 -9.28
CA LEU A 31 -2.39 8.92 -9.05
C LEU A 31 -1.96 8.73 -7.59
N TYR A 32 -1.54 9.79 -6.89
CA TYR A 32 -1.30 9.70 -5.45
C TYR A 32 -2.58 9.35 -4.69
N PHE A 33 -3.69 10.00 -5.03
CA PHE A 33 -4.96 9.71 -4.37
C PHE A 33 -5.45 8.29 -4.67
N GLN A 34 -5.28 7.82 -5.91
CA GLN A 34 -5.62 6.44 -6.28
C GLN A 34 -4.74 5.42 -5.55
N VAL A 35 -3.42 5.64 -5.49
CA VAL A 35 -2.50 4.78 -4.72
C VAL A 35 -2.86 4.79 -3.24
N PHE A 36 -3.24 5.94 -2.69
CA PHE A 36 -3.65 6.04 -1.29
C PHE A 36 -4.95 5.26 -1.00
N ILE A 37 -5.99 5.44 -1.83
CA ILE A 37 -7.25 4.70 -1.67
C ILE A 37 -7.03 3.19 -1.83
N THR A 38 -6.28 2.78 -2.85
CA THR A 38 -6.02 1.36 -3.10
C THR A 38 -5.19 0.74 -1.98
N MET A 39 -4.19 1.45 -1.44
CA MET A 39 -3.44 1.02 -0.26
C MET A 39 -4.35 0.81 0.95
N LEU A 40 -5.23 1.77 1.25
CA LEU A 40 -6.20 1.64 2.34
C LEU A 40 -7.15 0.45 2.11
N GLY A 41 -7.68 0.30 0.90
CA GLY A 41 -8.57 -0.80 0.53
C GLY A 41 -7.90 -2.17 0.66
N VAL A 42 -6.66 -2.32 0.18
CA VAL A 42 -5.88 -3.55 0.31
C VAL A 42 -5.61 -3.88 1.77
N ASN A 43 -5.19 -2.90 2.57
CA ASN A 43 -4.89 -3.14 3.98
C ASN A 43 -6.14 -3.47 4.82
N LEU A 44 -7.28 -2.82 4.54
CA LEU A 44 -8.56 -3.17 5.14
C LEU A 44 -9.02 -4.56 4.70
N GLY A 45 -8.90 -4.89 3.42
CA GLY A 45 -9.23 -6.21 2.89
C GLY A 45 -8.40 -7.32 3.54
N LEU A 46 -7.08 -7.15 3.61
CA LEU A 46 -6.17 -8.09 4.27
C LEU A 46 -6.46 -8.21 5.76
N PHE A 47 -6.79 -7.10 6.42
CA PHE A 47 -7.22 -7.10 7.80
C PHE A 47 -8.48 -7.97 8.00
N ILE A 48 -9.50 -7.77 7.16
CA ILE A 48 -10.75 -8.56 7.17
C ILE A 48 -10.45 -10.04 6.95
N VAL A 49 -9.63 -10.39 5.96
CA VAL A 49 -9.25 -11.77 5.67
C VAL A 49 -8.52 -12.39 6.87
N MET A 50 -7.58 -11.67 7.47
CA MET A 50 -6.84 -12.15 8.64
C MET A 50 -7.76 -12.39 9.84
N TYR A 51 -8.60 -11.42 10.21
CA TYR A 51 -9.35 -11.47 11.46
C TYR A 51 -10.73 -12.14 11.34
N LEU A 52 -11.35 -12.18 10.16
CA LEU A 52 -12.66 -12.80 9.97
C LEU A 52 -12.60 -14.18 9.30
N ILE A 53 -11.61 -14.42 8.43
CA ILE A 53 -11.51 -15.69 7.68
C ILE A 53 -10.53 -16.62 8.38
N ILE A 54 -9.28 -16.22 8.59
CA ILE A 54 -8.27 -17.10 9.22
C ILE A 54 -8.64 -17.41 10.67
N ASP A 55 -9.15 -16.44 11.42
CA ASP A 55 -9.60 -16.66 12.80
C ASP A 55 -10.67 -17.77 12.92
N LYS A 56 -11.61 -17.81 11.97
CA LYS A 56 -12.70 -18.80 11.95
C LYS A 56 -12.26 -20.13 11.35
N MET A 57 -11.39 -20.10 10.34
CA MET A 57 -10.93 -21.27 9.62
C MET A 57 -9.86 -22.05 10.37
N THR A 58 -9.14 -21.43 11.30
CA THR A 58 -7.87 -21.98 11.75
C THR A 58 -7.64 -21.89 13.25
N THR A 59 -8.41 -22.69 14.01
CA THR A 59 -8.14 -23.03 15.43
C THR A 59 -6.77 -23.70 15.67
N LYS A 60 -5.99 -23.98 14.61
CA LYS A 60 -4.71 -24.71 14.65
C LYS A 60 -3.53 -23.97 14.03
N PHE A 61 -3.67 -22.75 13.50
CA PHE A 61 -2.53 -22.05 12.90
C PHE A 61 -1.78 -21.20 13.92
N ASN A 62 -0.47 -21.10 13.69
CA ASN A 62 0.36 -20.15 14.42
C ASN A 62 -0.03 -18.72 13.99
N THR A 63 -0.67 -17.98 14.89
CA THR A 63 -1.14 -16.60 14.67
C THR A 63 -0.03 -15.69 14.12
N LYS A 64 1.20 -15.93 14.57
CA LYS A 64 2.41 -15.23 14.11
C LYS A 64 2.66 -15.41 12.64
N LEU A 65 2.56 -16.65 12.18
CA LEU A 65 2.79 -16.98 10.77
C LEU A 65 1.68 -16.37 9.90
N SER A 66 0.43 -16.44 10.35
CA SER A 66 -0.70 -15.82 9.65
C SER A 66 -0.55 -14.31 9.50
N TRP A 67 -0.06 -13.62 10.55
CA TRP A 67 0.21 -12.18 10.48
C TRP A 67 1.29 -11.86 9.44
N TRP A 68 2.42 -12.57 9.45
CA TRP A 68 3.51 -12.35 8.51
C TRP A 68 3.15 -12.71 7.06
N ILE A 69 2.35 -13.76 6.85
CA ILE A 69 1.83 -14.10 5.52
C ILE A 69 0.97 -12.95 4.99
N MET A 70 0.04 -12.43 5.79
CA MET A 70 -0.82 -11.32 5.38
C MET A 70 -0.05 -10.03 5.15
N ALA A 71 0.92 -9.72 6.01
CA ALA A 71 1.82 -8.59 5.82
C ALA A 71 2.63 -8.72 4.52
N SER A 72 3.14 -9.91 4.21
CA SER A 72 3.90 -10.18 2.98
C SER A 72 3.04 -10.03 1.72
N ILE A 73 1.80 -10.55 1.75
CA ILE A 73 0.84 -10.36 0.66
C ILE A 73 0.54 -8.86 0.47
N GLY A 74 0.34 -8.12 1.56
CA GLY A 74 0.13 -6.68 1.52
C GLY A 74 1.30 -5.91 0.92
N ILE A 75 2.52 -6.25 1.28
CA ILE A 75 3.74 -5.65 0.69
C ILE A 75 3.76 -5.89 -0.82
N ILE A 76 3.54 -7.13 -1.28
CA ILE A 76 3.58 -7.48 -2.70
C ILE A 76 2.49 -6.73 -3.49
N ILE A 77 1.26 -6.69 -2.99
CA ILE A 77 0.15 -6.01 -3.67
C ILE A 77 0.38 -4.50 -3.71
N ASN A 78 0.74 -3.87 -2.57
CA ASN A 78 0.98 -2.43 -2.52
C ASN A 78 2.17 -2.01 -3.38
N PHE A 79 3.23 -2.82 -3.42
CA PHE A 79 4.35 -2.63 -4.34
C PHE A 79 3.89 -2.71 -5.79
N GLY A 80 3.16 -3.78 -6.15
CA GLY A 80 2.73 -4.02 -7.53
C GLY A 80 1.81 -2.94 -8.07
N ILE A 81 0.87 -2.45 -7.26
CA ILE A 81 -0.03 -1.35 -7.63
C ILE A 81 0.79 -0.08 -7.87
N ALA A 82 1.63 0.33 -6.92
CA ALA A 82 2.40 1.57 -7.04
C ALA A 82 3.44 1.51 -8.18
N TYR A 83 4.02 0.35 -8.45
CA TYR A 83 4.95 0.17 -9.57
C TYR A 83 4.25 0.25 -10.94
N SER A 84 3.03 -0.30 -11.06
CA SER A 84 2.33 -0.43 -12.35
C SER A 84 1.46 0.77 -12.70
N LEU A 85 0.79 1.40 -11.73
CA LEU A 85 -0.17 2.48 -11.98
C LEU A 85 0.41 3.65 -12.78
N PRO A 86 1.64 4.14 -12.52
CA PRO A 86 2.21 5.26 -13.28
C PRO A 86 2.45 4.94 -14.76
N SER A 87 2.59 3.65 -15.11
CA SER A 87 2.78 3.18 -16.49
C SER A 87 1.46 3.01 -17.27
N THR A 88 0.32 3.06 -16.60
CA THR A 88 -1.00 2.95 -17.23
C THR A 88 -1.56 4.26 -17.75
N VAL A 89 -0.94 5.39 -17.37
CA VAL A 89 -1.33 6.73 -17.79
C VAL A 89 -0.25 7.31 -18.69
N SER A 90 -0.65 7.98 -19.77
CA SER A 90 0.26 8.65 -20.69
C SER A 90 1.08 9.72 -19.96
N SER A 91 2.40 9.58 -19.97
CA SER A 91 3.35 10.57 -19.50
C SER A 91 3.58 11.65 -20.56
N CYS A 92 3.72 12.91 -20.16
CA CYS A 92 4.21 13.95 -21.06
C CYS A 92 5.67 13.65 -21.45
N ASP A 93 6.02 13.89 -22.72
CA ASP A 93 7.38 13.66 -23.26
C ASP A 93 8.48 14.46 -22.54
N GLN A 94 8.10 15.48 -21.77
CA GLN A 94 9.01 16.29 -20.96
C GLN A 94 9.32 15.69 -19.58
N LEU A 95 8.50 14.77 -19.07
CA LEU A 95 8.70 14.14 -17.77
C LEU A 95 9.50 12.86 -17.94
N VAL A 96 10.76 12.88 -17.51
CA VAL A 96 11.68 11.74 -17.65
C VAL A 96 11.88 11.05 -16.31
N PHE A 97 11.11 9.98 -16.08
CA PHE A 97 11.30 9.06 -14.96
C PHE A 97 11.65 7.66 -15.46
N GLY A 98 12.50 6.96 -14.72
CA GLY A 98 13.00 5.63 -15.09
C GLY A 98 12.39 4.50 -14.25
N ALA A 99 12.73 3.26 -14.61
CA ALA A 99 12.34 2.09 -13.82
C ALA A 99 12.83 2.15 -12.36
N SER A 100 13.96 2.80 -12.10
CA SER A 100 14.48 3.02 -10.74
C SER A 100 13.55 3.89 -9.89
N ASP A 101 12.94 4.93 -10.47
CA ASP A 101 12.01 5.81 -9.75
C ASP A 101 10.71 5.07 -9.40
N LEU A 102 10.23 4.22 -10.33
CA LEU A 102 9.06 3.36 -10.11
C LEU A 102 9.32 2.29 -9.04
N LEU A 103 10.52 1.70 -9.02
CA LEU A 103 10.92 0.76 -7.97
C LEU A 103 10.93 1.44 -6.61
N LEU A 104 11.55 2.62 -6.49
CA LEU A 104 11.60 3.39 -5.24
C LEU A 104 10.20 3.79 -4.76
N PHE A 105 9.33 4.22 -5.68
CA PHE A 105 7.94 4.54 -5.36
C PHE A 105 7.15 3.31 -4.92
N GLY A 106 7.33 2.18 -5.60
CA GLY A 106 6.77 0.88 -5.20
C GLY A 106 7.20 0.47 -3.80
N PHE A 107 8.49 0.58 -3.48
CA PHE A 107 9.02 0.29 -2.15
C PHE A 107 8.47 1.23 -1.08
N ALA A 108 8.39 2.53 -1.38
CA ALA A 108 7.81 3.51 -0.49
C ALA A 108 6.35 3.16 -0.18
N ASN A 109 5.54 2.83 -1.19
CA ASN A 109 4.15 2.45 -0.99
C ASN A 109 4.00 1.12 -0.23
N ALA A 110 4.85 0.14 -0.50
CA ALA A 110 4.85 -1.11 0.24
C ALA A 110 5.22 -0.91 1.72
N PHE A 111 6.17 -0.02 2.00
CA PHE A 111 6.56 0.35 3.35
C PHE A 111 5.43 1.07 4.11
N TRP A 112 4.81 2.09 3.49
CA TRP A 112 3.66 2.78 4.07
C TRP A 112 2.45 1.86 4.21
N GLY A 113 2.25 0.93 3.27
CA GLY A 113 1.26 -0.12 3.34
C GLY A 113 1.48 -1.05 4.55
N LEU A 114 2.72 -1.50 4.77
CA LEU A 114 3.07 -2.30 5.94
C LEU A 114 2.84 -1.53 7.25
N MET A 115 3.26 -0.27 7.31
CA MET A 115 3.08 0.58 8.49
C MET A 115 1.60 0.77 8.83
N THR A 116 0.77 1.07 7.83
CA THR A 116 -0.67 1.25 8.04
C THR A 116 -1.35 -0.07 8.42
N PHE A 117 -0.95 -1.20 7.83
CA PHE A 117 -1.41 -2.53 8.26
C PHE A 117 -1.00 -2.85 9.71
N ALA A 118 0.24 -2.56 10.09
CA ALA A 118 0.72 -2.74 11.46
C ALA A 118 -0.05 -1.88 12.48
N LEU A 119 -0.38 -0.63 12.11
CA LEU A 119 -1.20 0.25 12.93
C LEU A 119 -2.65 -0.25 13.04
N LEU A 120 -3.27 -0.64 11.93
CA LEU A 120 -4.62 -1.20 11.89
C LEU A 120 -4.75 -2.43 12.79
N THR A 121 -3.78 -3.35 12.73
CA THR A 121 -3.73 -4.54 13.58
C THR A 121 -3.38 -4.24 15.04
N SER A 122 -2.89 -3.04 15.37
CA SER A 122 -2.57 -2.64 16.73
C SER A 122 -3.73 -1.96 17.47
N PHE A 123 -4.74 -1.45 16.76
CA PHE A 123 -5.88 -0.79 17.39
C PHE A 123 -6.76 -1.76 18.19
N PRO A 124 -7.28 -1.35 19.37
CA PRO A 124 -8.04 -2.23 20.25
C PRO A 124 -9.44 -2.56 19.73
N PHE A 125 -10.12 -1.60 19.11
CA PHE A 125 -11.51 -1.74 18.70
C PHE A 125 -11.74 -2.86 17.67
N PRO A 126 -10.94 -2.98 16.58
CA PRO A 126 -11.16 -4.03 15.57
C PRO A 126 -10.80 -5.44 16.06
N ARG A 127 -9.87 -5.57 17.03
CA ARG A 127 -9.42 -6.86 17.55
C ARG A 127 -10.49 -7.59 18.35
N ASN A 128 -11.42 -6.86 18.97
CA ASN A 128 -12.50 -7.44 19.76
C ASN A 128 -13.51 -8.23 18.92
N PHE A 129 -13.48 -8.10 17.59
CA PHE A 129 -14.30 -8.89 16.68
C PHE A 129 -13.74 -10.29 16.38
N SER A 130 -12.51 -10.57 16.81
CA SER A 130 -11.87 -11.87 16.65
C SER A 130 -11.73 -12.60 17.97
N THR A 131 -11.85 -13.93 17.93
CA THR A 131 -11.80 -14.78 19.13
C THR A 131 -10.39 -15.31 19.38
N ASN A 132 -9.67 -15.74 18.34
CA ASN A 132 -8.32 -16.33 18.46
C ASN A 132 -7.20 -15.34 18.14
N ALA A 133 -7.44 -14.34 17.26
CA ALA A 133 -6.45 -13.32 16.90
C ALA A 133 -6.54 -12.03 17.74
N ARG A 134 -7.39 -11.97 18.77
CA ARG A 134 -7.62 -10.76 19.60
C ARG A 134 -6.35 -10.16 20.21
N LEU A 135 -5.38 -11.01 20.54
CA LEU A 135 -4.10 -10.62 21.14
C LEU A 135 -2.97 -10.46 20.12
N THR A 136 -3.23 -10.84 18.86
CA THR A 136 -2.28 -10.71 17.76
C THR A 136 -2.17 -9.25 17.38
N THR A 137 -0.95 -8.74 17.37
CA THR A 137 -0.62 -7.35 17.03
C THR A 137 0.72 -7.30 16.32
N PHE A 138 1.10 -6.17 15.76
CA PHE A 138 2.48 -5.96 15.34
C PHE A 138 3.51 -6.26 16.44
N TRP A 139 3.20 -5.91 17.70
CA TRP A 139 4.08 -6.10 18.86
C TRP A 139 4.08 -7.53 19.41
N LYS A 140 3.03 -8.29 19.11
CA LYS A 140 2.85 -9.70 19.46
C LYS A 140 2.21 -10.41 18.27
N PRO A 141 2.96 -10.62 17.18
CA PRO A 141 2.44 -11.27 15.99
C PRO A 141 2.14 -12.73 16.35
#